data_AF-A0A2N3CQX0-F1
#
_entry.id   AF-A0A2N3CQX0-F1
#
_cell.length_a   1.000
_cell.length_b   1.000
_cell.length_c   1.000
_cell.angle_alpha   90.00
_cell.angle_beta   90.00
_cell.angle_gamma   90.00
#
_symmetry.space_group_name_H-M   'P 1'
#
loop_
_entity.id
_entity.type
_entity.pdbx_description
1 polymer ?
#
loop_
_entity_poly.entity_id
_entity_poly.type
_entity_poly.pdbx_seq_one_letter_code
_entity_poly.pdbx_strand_id
1 'polypeptide(L)' 'ERLECFSAFRFLYERMLGASVRPYLPAAFCAAAALPSIRPERRKLLLQSLSEAAATAPAWSDREPGFYPEYVDDFEAA' A
#
# COMPACT_ATOMS: atom_id res chain seq x y z
N GLU A 1 -2.98 14.62 -2.55
CA GLU A 1 -2.38 13.29 -2.78
C GLU A 1 -2.71 12.42 -1.57
N ARG A 2 -3.56 11.38 -1.70
CA ARG A 2 -4.03 10.58 -0.55
C ARG A 2 -3.32 9.23 -0.38
N LEU A 3 -2.54 8.80 -1.38
CA LEU A 3 -1.72 7.60 -1.30
C LEU A 3 -0.28 8.00 -0.94
N GLU A 4 0.22 7.45 0.16
CA GLU A 4 1.53 7.80 0.73
C GLU A 4 2.62 6.80 0.37
N CYS A 5 2.27 5.52 0.35
CA CYS A 5 3.21 4.42 0.16
C CYS A 5 2.49 3.13 -0.21
N PHE A 6 3.25 2.09 -0.58
CA PHE A 6 2.74 0.76 -0.88
C PHE A 6 2.03 0.12 0.32
N SER A 7 2.51 0.30 1.55
CA SER A 7 1.87 -0.29 2.73
C SER A 7 0.48 0.30 2.99
N ALA A 8 0.31 1.61 2.83
CA ALA A 8 -1.00 2.27 2.93
C ALA A 8 -1.95 1.81 1.82
N PHE A 9 -1.45 1.69 0.59
CA PHE A 9 -2.20 1.15 -0.53
C PHE A 9 -2.65 -0.29 -0.24
N ARG A 10 -1.72 -1.14 0.19
CA ARG A 10 -1.98 -2.54 0.52
C ARG A 10 -3.04 -2.67 1.60
N PHE A 11 -2.91 -1.92 2.70
CA PHE A 11 -3.86 -1.93 3.81
C PHE A 11 -5.28 -1.58 3.35
N LEU A 12 -5.44 -0.51 2.57
CA LEU A 12 -6.75 -0.07 2.09
C LEU A 12 -7.44 -1.14 1.24
N TYR A 13 -6.72 -1.70 0.25
CA TYR A 13 -7.32 -2.64 -0.69
C TYR A 13 -7.49 -4.04 -0.08
N GLU A 14 -6.59 -4.48 0.80
CA GLU A 14 -6.80 -5.71 1.58
C GLU A 14 -8.02 -5.60 2.49
N ARG A 15 -8.25 -4.45 3.14
CA ARG A 15 -9.46 -4.24 3.95
C ARG A 15 -10.75 -4.36 3.14
N MET A 16 -10.73 -3.91 1.88
CA MET A 16 -11.91 -3.90 1.02
C MET A 16 -12.16 -5.24 0.32
N LEU A 17 -11.10 -5.96 -0.05
CA LEU A 17 -11.19 -7.12 -0.95
C LEU A 17 -10.69 -8.44 -0.33
N GLY A 18 -10.08 -8.40 0.85
CA GLY A 18 -9.55 -9.57 1.57
C GLY A 18 -8.09 -9.90 1.25
N ALA A 19 -7.56 -10.97 1.84
CA ALA A 19 -6.17 -11.38 1.66
C ALA A 19 -5.83 -11.84 0.24
N SER A 20 -6.82 -12.37 -0.50
CA SER A 20 -6.63 -12.97 -1.83
C SER A 20 -6.12 -11.99 -2.90
N VAL A 21 -6.27 -10.67 -2.69
CA VAL A 21 -5.83 -9.68 -3.67
C VAL A 21 -4.35 -9.34 -3.60
N ARG A 22 -3.67 -9.71 -2.51
CA ARG A 22 -2.26 -9.42 -2.22
C ARG A 22 -1.30 -9.57 -3.41
N PRO A 23 -1.36 -10.68 -4.19
CA PRO A 23 -0.44 -10.88 -5.32
C PRO A 23 -0.59 -9.82 -6.43
N TYR A 24 -1.76 -9.21 -6.56
CA TYR A 24 -2.07 -8.23 -7.61
C TYR A 24 -1.72 -6.79 -7.20
N LEU A 25 -1.58 -6.52 -5.91
CA LEU A 25 -1.39 -5.17 -5.38
C LEU A 25 -0.07 -4.52 -5.82
N PRO A 26 1.09 -5.20 -5.91
CA PRO A 26 2.32 -4.59 -6.41
C PRO A 26 2.17 -4.05 -7.84
N ALA A 27 1.59 -4.84 -8.74
CA ALA A 27 1.39 -4.42 -10.13
C ALA A 27 0.41 -3.24 -10.24
N ALA A 28 -0.72 -3.32 -9.53
CA ALA A 28 -1.70 -2.24 -9.48
C ALA A 28 -1.11 -0.95 -8.91
N PHE A 29 -0.30 -1.06 -7.85
CA PHE A 29 0.39 0.06 -7.23
C PHE A 29 1.41 0.69 -8.18
N CYS A 30 2.24 -0.10 -8.86
CA CYS A 30 3.20 0.42 -9.85
C CYS A 30 2.50 1.22 -10.96
N ALA A 31 1.39 0.70 -11.49
CA ALA A 31 0.60 1.40 -12.50
C ALA A 31 0.01 2.73 -11.95
N ALA A 32 -0.57 2.69 -10.74
CA ALA A 32 -1.13 3.89 -10.11
C ALA A 32 -0.04 4.94 -9.79
N ALA A 33 1.11 4.51 -9.27
CA ALA A 33 2.24 5.38 -8.94
C ALA A 33 2.88 6.02 -10.18
N ALA A 34 2.76 5.39 -11.35
CA ALA A 34 3.30 5.89 -12.61
C ALA A 34 2.38 6.86 -13.38
N LEU A 35 1.16 7.12 -12.88
CA LEU A 35 0.16 7.94 -13.59
C LEU A 35 0.68 9.35 -13.94
N PRO A 36 0.36 9.87 -15.14
CA PRO A 36 0.85 11.17 -15.60
C PRO A 36 0.35 12.35 -14.75
N SER A 37 -0.75 12.19 -14.02
CA SER A 37 -1.32 13.19 -13.12
C SER A 37 -0.51 13.40 -11.84
N ILE A 38 0.38 12.47 -11.48
CA ILE A 38 1.22 12.56 -10.28
C ILE A 38 2.52 13.28 -10.64
N ARG A 39 3.02 14.17 -9.78
CA ARG A 39 4.30 14.88 -10.02
C ARG A 39 5.47 13.88 -10.07
N PRO A 40 6.48 14.05 -10.97
CA PRO A 40 7.58 13.11 -11.13
C PRO A 40 8.28 12.71 -9.82
N GLU A 41 8.61 13.70 -8.97
CA GLU A 41 9.26 13.44 -7.68
C GLU A 41 8.40 12.58 -6.74
N ARG A 42 7.08 12.76 -6.78
CA ARG A 42 6.16 11.94 -6.00
C ARG A 42 6.11 10.50 -6.52
N ARG A 43 6.16 10.30 -7.85
CA ARG A 43 6.20 8.94 -8.43
C ARG A 43 7.43 8.19 -7.94
N LYS A 44 8.58 8.85 -7.90
CA LYS A 44 9.84 8.28 -7.38
C LYS A 44 9.66 7.80 -5.94
N LEU A 45 9.15 8.66 -5.05
CA LEU A 45 8.91 8.30 -3.64
C LEU A 45 7.93 7.14 -3.49
N LEU A 46 6.84 7.14 -4.27
CA LEU A 46 5.86 6.06 -4.27
C LEU A 46 6.49 4.74 -4.70
N LEU A 47 7.20 4.71 -5.84
CA LEU A 47 7.82 3.50 -6.35
C LEU A 47 8.92 2.97 -5.41
N GLN A 48 9.67 3.86 -4.76
CA GLN A 48 10.66 3.48 -3.74
C GLN A 48 10.04 2.89 -2.47
N SER A 49 8.75 3.13 -2.21
CA SER A 49 8.05 2.55 -1.06
C SER A 49 7.63 1.09 -1.28
N LEU A 50 7.69 0.58 -2.52
CA LEU A 50 7.54 -0.84 -2.81
C LEU A 50 8.90 -1.51 -2.64
N SER A 51 9.00 -2.41 -1.66
CA SER A 51 10.23 -3.18 -1.46
C SER A 51 10.39 -4.24 -2.55
N GLU A 52 11.65 -4.58 -2.87
CA GLU A 52 11.96 -5.68 -3.79
C GLU A 52 11.31 -6.98 -3.33
N ALA A 53 11.40 -7.31 -2.04
CA ALA A 53 10.79 -8.52 -1.47
C ALA A 53 9.27 -8.58 -1.66
N ALA A 54 8.57 -7.44 -1.63
CA ALA A 54 7.15 -7.39 -1.93
C ALA A 54 6.87 -7.50 -3.43
N ALA A 55 7.72 -6.91 -4.27
CA ALA A 55 7.60 -7.00 -5.73
C ALA A 55 7.89 -8.40 -6.28
N THR A 56 8.74 -9.19 -5.60
CA THR A 56 9.21 -10.51 -6.04
C THR A 56 8.74 -11.65 -5.14
N ALA A 57 7.80 -11.39 -4.23
CA ALA A 57 7.30 -12.37 -3.28
C ALA A 57 6.83 -13.65 -4.01
N PRO A 58 7.39 -14.83 -3.68
CA PRO A 58 7.00 -16.09 -4.34
C PRO A 58 5.60 -16.54 -3.94
N ALA A 59 5.12 -16.10 -2.77
CA ALA A 59 3.78 -16.33 -2.27
C ALA A 59 3.39 -15.20 -1.30
N TRP A 60 2.08 -15.04 -1.12
CA TRP A 60 1.51 -14.13 -0.13
C TRP A 60 0.75 -14.93 0.92
N SER A 61 0.64 -14.40 2.13
CA SER A 61 -0.15 -15.05 3.17
C SER A 61 -1.63 -15.05 2.79
N ASP A 62 -2.31 -16.18 2.98
CA ASP A 62 -3.77 -16.28 2.86
C ASP A 62 -4.51 -15.84 4.14
N ARG A 63 -3.76 -15.49 5.20
CA ARG A 63 -4.36 -15.06 6.45
C ARG A 63 -5.06 -13.72 6.27
N GLU A 64 -6.37 -13.69 6.55
CA GLU A 64 -7.16 -12.47 6.50
C GLU A 64 -6.61 -11.38 7.44
N PRO A 65 -6.75 -10.09 7.08
CA PRO A 65 -6.30 -8.99 7.92
C PRO A 65 -7.12 -8.99 9.23
N GLY A 66 -6.42 -9.18 10.35
CA GLY A 66 -7.05 -9.22 11.68
C GLY A 66 -6.98 -7.90 12.45
N PHE A 67 -6.20 -6.93 11.97
CA PHE A 67 -6.01 -5.65 12.63
C PHE A 67 -6.37 -4.50 11.70
N TYR A 68 -7.39 -3.74 12.10
CA TYR A 68 -7.81 -2.52 11.45
C TYR A 68 -7.69 -1.39 12.47
N PRO A 69 -6.59 -0.62 12.48
CA PRO A 69 -6.46 0.49 13.40
C PRO A 69 -7.63 1.44 13.22
N GLU A 70 -8.26 1.81 14.32
CA GLU A 70 -9.18 2.94 14.35
C GLU A 70 -8.37 4.22 14.25
N TYR A 71 -8.97 5.24 13.64
CA TYR A 71 -8.38 6.57 13.66
C TYR A 71 -8.42 7.09 15.10
N VAL A 72 -7.28 7.54 15.61
CA VAL A 72 -7.16 8.16 16.93
C VAL A 72 -6.72 9.60 16.66
N ASP A 73 -7.49 10.58 17.17
CA ASP A 73 -7.08 11.98 17.15
C ASP A 73 -5.75 12.14 17.91
N ASP A 74 -4.94 13.11 17.49
CA ASP A 74 -3.55 13.29 17.94
C ASP A 74 -3.39 13.15 19.46
N PHE A 75 -2.46 12.30 19.88
CA PHE A 75 -2.06 12.20 21.27
C PHE A 75 -1.54 13.57 21.73
N GLU A 76 -2.26 14.24 22.63
CA GLU A 76 -1.65 15.26 23.48
C GLU A 76 -0.53 14.57 24.25
N ALA A 77 0.72 14.77 23.83
CA ALA A 77 1.89 14.32 24.56
C ALA A 77 1.91 15.07 25.90
N ALA A 78 1.52 14.37 26.97
CA ALA A 78 1.58 14.84 28.35
C ALA A 78 3.03 15.06 28.83
#